data_AF-A0AB40C7E1-F1
#
_entry.id   AF-A0AB40C7E1-F1
#
_cell.length_a   1.000
_cell.length_b   1.000
_cell.length_c   1.000
_cell.angle_alpha   90.00
_cell.angle_beta   90.00
_cell.angle_gamma   90.00
#
_symmetry.space_group_name_H-M   'P 1'
#
loop_
_entity.id
_entity.type
_entity.pdbx_description
1 polymer ?
#
loop_
_entity_poly.entity_id
_entity_poly.type
_entity_poly.pdbx_seq_one_letter_code
_entity_poly.pdbx_strand_id
1 'polypeptide(L)'
;MELLLLVPCLDPRDSFSKFNIHKLLRLAELYPEDFTITERMMIEDQLTTFIYDVRHDEDFMNVGDLGGFARKMVETGKRAIFPLIYRLIELALVLPIATASVERVFSTMNVVKTDLRNKMGDEWMNDSLVVYIEREVFATINNEVILQRFQKMQTRRMQLPPLSGIPRISSTEAGVGPSSSVHR
;
A
#
# COMPACT_ATOMS: atom_id res chain seq x y z
N MET A 1 8.07 -10.94 -9.86
CA MET A 1 8.41 -12.00 -8.89
C MET A 1 9.92 -12.08 -8.60
N GLU A 2 10.73 -11.07 -8.91
CA GLU A 2 12.18 -11.12 -8.66
C GLU A 2 12.51 -10.86 -7.18
N LEU A 3 11.74 -9.99 -6.51
CA LEU A 3 11.91 -9.59 -5.11
C LEU A 3 11.79 -10.76 -4.11
N LEU A 4 10.85 -11.69 -4.33
CA LEU A 4 10.66 -12.87 -3.47
C LEU A 4 11.84 -13.85 -3.55
N LEU A 5 12.65 -13.80 -4.61
CA LEU A 5 13.84 -14.63 -4.76
C LEU A 5 15.07 -14.09 -4.02
N LEU A 6 15.01 -12.85 -3.54
CA LEU A 6 16.11 -12.16 -2.86
C LEU A 6 16.00 -12.27 -1.32
N VAL A 7 14.78 -12.35 -0.79
CA VAL A 7 14.52 -12.53 0.67
C VAL A 7 15.25 -13.75 1.27
N PRO A 8 15.36 -14.91 0.60
CA PRO A 8 16.10 -16.06 1.14
C PRO A 8 17.59 -15.80 1.37
N CYS A 9 18.17 -14.74 0.79
CA CYS A 9 19.59 -14.41 0.98
C CYS A 9 19.91 -13.83 2.36
N LEU A 10 18.89 -13.39 3.11
CA LEU A 10 19.01 -12.93 4.51
C LEU A 10 18.56 -13.99 5.51
N ASP A 11 18.26 -15.21 5.05
CA ASP A 11 17.82 -16.32 5.89
C ASP A 11 18.94 -16.74 6.86
N PRO A 12 18.77 -16.58 8.19
CA PRO A 12 19.81 -16.89 9.16
C PRO A 12 20.08 -18.40 9.30
N ARG A 13 19.16 -19.25 8.82
CA ARG A 13 19.28 -20.70 8.91
C ARG A 13 20.53 -21.23 8.21
N ASP A 14 21.07 -22.31 8.77
CA ASP A 14 22.28 -22.97 8.27
C ASP A 14 23.46 -21.99 8.12
N SER A 15 23.63 -21.06 9.09
CA SER A 15 24.68 -20.04 9.09
C SER A 15 24.68 -19.19 7.82
N PHE A 16 23.50 -18.73 7.40
CA PHE A 16 23.31 -17.95 6.18
C PHE A 16 23.85 -18.68 4.93
N SER A 17 23.52 -19.97 4.77
CA SER A 17 23.99 -20.79 3.64
C SER A 17 23.59 -20.24 2.27
N LYS A 18 22.48 -19.48 2.22
CA LYS A 18 21.92 -18.86 1.00
C LYS A 18 22.39 -17.42 0.78
N PHE A 19 23.28 -16.91 1.63
CA PHE A 19 23.78 -15.55 1.53
C PHE A 19 24.42 -15.30 0.16
N ASN A 20 24.03 -14.19 -0.46
CA ASN A 20 24.54 -13.82 -1.76
C ASN A 20 24.57 -12.29 -1.88
N ILE A 21 25.79 -11.75 -1.89
CA ILE A 21 26.03 -10.30 -1.94
C ILE A 21 25.38 -9.71 -3.19
N HIS A 22 25.63 -10.25 -4.37
CA HIS A 22 25.09 -9.70 -5.62
C HIS A 22 23.55 -9.63 -5.66
N LYS A 23 22.86 -10.62 -5.09
CA LYS A 23 21.41 -10.60 -4.96
C LYS A 23 20.93 -9.50 -4.00
N LEU A 24 21.66 -9.25 -2.92
CA LEU A 24 21.33 -8.20 -1.96
C LEU A 24 21.67 -6.80 -2.50
N LEU A 25 22.73 -6.67 -3.30
CA LEU A 25 23.01 -5.44 -4.07
C LEU A 25 21.86 -5.15 -5.03
N ARG A 26 21.38 -6.17 -5.74
CA ARG A 26 20.22 -6.03 -6.62
C ARG A 26 18.97 -5.58 -5.86
N LEU A 27 18.78 -6.06 -4.63
CA LEU A 27 17.67 -5.59 -3.78
C LEU A 27 17.79 -4.07 -3.52
N ALA A 28 18.97 -3.56 -3.17
CA ALA A 28 19.17 -2.13 -2.96
C ALA A 28 18.95 -1.30 -4.24
N GLU A 29 19.31 -1.83 -5.41
CA GLU A 29 19.04 -1.18 -6.70
C GLU A 29 17.55 -1.07 -7.04
N LEU A 30 16.73 -2.03 -6.60
CA LEU A 30 15.29 -2.03 -6.83
C LEU A 30 14.55 -0.98 -6.00
N TYR A 31 15.19 -0.43 -4.97
CA TYR A 31 14.64 0.58 -4.07
C TYR A 31 15.47 1.87 -4.10
N PRO A 32 15.48 2.61 -5.23
CA PRO A 32 16.32 3.78 -5.38
C PRO A 32 15.95 4.94 -4.44
N GLU A 33 14.72 4.96 -3.93
CA GLU A 33 14.22 5.94 -2.96
C GLU A 33 14.67 5.64 -1.52
N ASP A 34 14.92 4.36 -1.20
CA ASP A 34 15.32 3.93 0.14
C ASP A 34 16.84 3.92 0.34
N PHE A 35 17.62 4.04 -0.74
CA PHE A 35 19.08 4.06 -0.71
C PHE A 35 19.65 5.20 -1.56
N THR A 36 20.50 6.02 -0.95
CA THR A 36 21.27 7.03 -1.67
C THR A 36 22.35 6.39 -2.56
N ILE A 37 22.88 7.17 -3.50
CA ILE A 37 23.99 6.73 -4.38
C ILE A 37 25.19 6.28 -3.53
N THR A 38 25.54 7.05 -2.51
CA THR A 38 26.66 6.74 -1.61
C THR A 38 26.41 5.47 -0.81
N GLU A 39 25.21 5.28 -0.26
CA GLU A 39 24.87 4.06 0.48
C GLU A 39 24.95 2.81 -0.42
N ARG A 40 24.52 2.88 -1.68
CA ARG A 40 24.66 1.78 -2.63
C ARG A 40 26.11 1.42 -2.94
N MET A 41 27.04 2.37 -2.87
CA MET A 41 28.47 2.10 -3.02
C MET A 41 29.09 1.45 -1.78
N MET A 42 28.53 1.72 -0.59
CA MET A 42 29.05 1.23 0.68
C MET A 42 28.44 -0.12 1.12
N ILE A 43 27.28 -0.47 0.57
CA ILE A 43 26.52 -1.63 1.05
C ILE A 43 27.26 -2.96 0.82
N GLU A 44 28.08 -3.07 -0.22
CA GLU A 44 28.89 -4.27 -0.50
C GLU A 44 29.93 -4.53 0.59
N ASP A 45 30.65 -3.48 0.98
CA ASP A 45 31.64 -3.53 2.06
C ASP A 45 30.98 -3.86 3.41
N GLN A 46 29.83 -3.22 3.67
CA GLN A 46 29.06 -3.48 4.88
C GLN A 46 28.51 -4.92 4.92
N LEU A 47 28.03 -5.46 3.79
CA LEU A 47 27.55 -6.85 3.68
C LEU A 47 28.67 -7.86 3.97
N THR A 48 29.88 -7.58 3.47
CA THR A 48 31.05 -8.44 3.67
C THR A 48 31.48 -8.47 5.13
N THR A 49 31.49 -7.32 5.79
CA THR A 49 31.81 -7.23 7.22
C THR A 49 30.72 -7.87 8.07
N PHE A 50 29.46 -7.60 7.75
CA PHE A 50 28.29 -8.13 8.45
C PHE A 50 28.25 -9.67 8.47
N ILE A 51 28.46 -10.32 7.32
CA ILE A 51 28.36 -11.78 7.26
C ILE A 51 29.47 -12.46 8.06
N TYR A 52 30.66 -11.85 8.10
CA TYR A 52 31.76 -12.34 8.92
C TYR A 52 31.42 -12.22 10.41
N ASP A 53 30.94 -11.06 10.84
CA ASP A 53 30.59 -10.77 12.23
C ASP A 53 29.46 -11.68 12.73
N VAL A 54 28.32 -11.72 12.02
CA VAL A 54 27.13 -12.47 12.46
C VAL A 54 27.35 -13.99 12.46
N ARG A 55 28.19 -14.54 11.56
CA ARG A 55 28.49 -15.98 11.54
C ARG A 55 29.33 -16.45 12.72
N HIS A 56 30.08 -15.56 13.36
CA HIS A 56 30.93 -15.88 14.51
C HIS A 56 30.31 -15.41 15.83
N ASP A 57 29.10 -14.85 15.79
CA ASP A 57 28.41 -14.33 16.96
C ASP A 57 27.42 -15.36 17.51
N GLU A 58 27.65 -15.80 18.74
CA GLU A 58 26.84 -16.80 19.43
C GLU A 58 25.38 -16.36 19.61
N ASP A 59 25.11 -15.05 19.66
CA ASP A 59 23.75 -14.50 19.78
C ASP A 59 22.88 -14.83 18.56
N PHE A 60 23.48 -15.18 17.43
CA PHE A 60 22.81 -15.40 16.15
C PHE A 60 22.74 -16.87 15.72
N MET A 61 23.42 -17.78 16.42
CA MET A 61 23.54 -19.20 16.05
C MET A 61 22.21 -19.98 16.04
N ASN A 62 21.21 -19.53 16.82
CA ASN A 62 19.92 -20.22 16.99
C ASN A 62 18.71 -19.41 16.50
N VAL A 63 18.91 -18.45 15.60
CA VAL A 63 17.83 -17.65 15.06
C VAL A 63 17.16 -18.38 13.89
N GLY A 64 15.91 -18.79 14.06
CA GLY A 64 15.19 -19.64 13.09
C GLY A 64 14.49 -18.89 11.96
N ASP A 65 14.26 -17.58 12.09
CA ASP A 65 13.54 -16.79 11.11
C ASP A 65 14.10 -15.35 10.98
N LEU A 66 13.71 -14.68 9.89
CA LEU A 66 14.16 -13.32 9.59
C LEU A 66 13.63 -12.29 10.60
N GLY A 67 12.44 -12.51 11.17
CA GLY A 67 11.84 -11.62 12.16
C GLY A 67 12.57 -11.65 13.51
N GLY A 68 12.90 -12.84 14.00
CA GLY A 68 13.77 -13.05 15.16
C GLY A 68 15.17 -12.51 14.91
N PHE A 69 15.68 -12.64 13.69
CA PHE A 69 16.97 -12.06 13.30
C PHE A 69 17.00 -10.54 13.40
N ALA A 70 15.98 -9.86 12.86
CA ALA A 70 15.85 -8.42 12.98
C ALA A 70 15.77 -7.97 14.45
N ARG A 71 15.06 -8.73 15.30
CA ARG A 71 14.99 -8.46 16.74
C ARG A 71 16.34 -8.57 17.41
N LYS A 72 17.08 -9.65 17.17
CA LYS A 72 18.44 -9.85 17.72
C LYS A 72 19.42 -8.77 17.26
N MET A 73 19.32 -8.30 16.02
CA MET A 73 20.09 -7.15 15.51
C MET A 73 19.86 -5.86 16.32
N VAL A 74 18.65 -5.65 16.84
CA VAL A 74 18.33 -4.50 17.69
C VAL A 74 18.84 -4.71 19.10
N GLU A 75 18.62 -5.89 19.69
CA GLU A 75 19.04 -6.22 21.05
C GLU A 75 20.56 -6.14 21.25
N THR A 76 21.32 -6.60 20.25
CA THR A 76 22.80 -6.59 20.25
C THR A 76 23.40 -5.25 19.82
N GLY A 77 22.57 -4.27 19.46
CA GLY A 77 23.02 -2.96 18.95
C GLY A 77 23.58 -2.98 17.53
N LYS A 78 23.64 -4.14 16.87
CA LYS A 78 24.17 -4.29 15.50
C LYS A 78 23.38 -3.51 14.44
N ARG A 79 22.13 -3.14 14.70
CA ARG A 79 21.37 -2.18 13.87
C ARG A 79 22.15 -0.88 13.62
N ALA A 80 22.84 -0.34 14.64
CA ALA A 80 23.59 0.91 14.53
C ALA A 80 24.93 0.73 13.80
N ILE A 81 25.50 -0.48 13.88
CA ILE A 81 26.77 -0.85 13.23
C ILE A 81 26.54 -1.14 11.74
N PHE A 82 25.43 -1.80 11.42
CA PHE A 82 25.06 -2.24 10.07
C PHE A 82 23.72 -1.65 9.60
N PRO A 83 23.57 -0.31 9.53
CA PRO A 83 22.30 0.33 9.21
C PRO A 83 21.74 0.00 7.83
N LEU A 84 22.58 -0.19 6.80
CA LEU A 84 22.10 -0.50 5.45
C LEU A 84 21.59 -1.93 5.36
N ILE A 85 22.26 -2.85 6.06
CA ILE A 85 21.83 -4.26 6.11
C ILE A 85 20.51 -4.36 6.88
N TYR A 86 20.39 -3.63 7.99
CA TYR A 86 19.14 -3.57 8.74
C TYR A 86 17.98 -3.04 7.87
N ARG A 87 18.23 -2.00 7.05
CA ARG A 87 17.23 -1.50 6.10
C ARG A 87 16.82 -2.56 5.06
N LEU A 88 17.77 -3.33 4.52
CA LEU A 88 17.45 -4.46 3.61
C LEU A 88 16.57 -5.51 4.29
N ILE A 89 16.83 -5.81 5.57
CA ILE A 89 16.02 -6.75 6.36
C ILE A 89 14.61 -6.19 6.59
N GLU A 90 14.47 -4.91 6.92
CA GLU A 90 13.16 -4.25 7.06
C GLU A 90 12.36 -4.34 5.76
N LEU A 91 12.97 -4.02 4.61
CA LEU A 91 12.33 -4.16 3.31
C LEU A 91 11.90 -5.62 3.05
N ALA A 92 12.77 -6.59 3.34
CA ALA A 92 12.48 -8.01 3.19
C ALA A 92 11.32 -8.49 4.09
N LEU A 93 11.12 -7.88 5.26
CA LEU A 93 10.01 -8.17 6.17
C LEU A 93 8.69 -7.50 5.75
N VAL A 94 8.74 -6.30 5.17
CA VAL A 94 7.55 -5.56 4.70
C VAL A 94 7.03 -6.13 3.36
N LEU A 95 7.92 -6.63 2.52
CA LEU A 95 7.63 -7.16 1.19
C LEU A 95 6.53 -8.24 1.15
N PRO A 96 6.57 -9.29 1.99
CA PRO A 96 5.51 -10.29 2.06
C PRO A 96 4.15 -9.69 2.44
N ILE A 97 4.12 -8.69 3.33
CA ILE A 97 2.89 -8.03 3.78
C ILE A 97 2.27 -7.22 2.65
N ALA A 98 3.09 -6.45 1.94
CA ALA A 98 2.66 -5.68 0.78
C ALA A 98 2.15 -6.60 -0.33
N THR A 99 2.87 -7.68 -0.64
CA THR A 99 2.52 -8.64 -1.69
C THR A 99 1.24 -9.39 -1.34
N ALA A 100 1.11 -9.94 -0.13
CA ALA A 100 -0.10 -10.63 0.30
C ALA A 100 -1.32 -9.71 0.32
N SER A 101 -1.13 -8.44 0.68
CA SER A 101 -2.22 -7.45 0.63
C SER A 101 -2.71 -7.24 -0.79
N VAL A 102 -1.80 -7.02 -1.72
CA VAL A 102 -2.11 -6.84 -3.15
C VAL A 102 -2.76 -8.10 -3.72
N GLU A 103 -2.19 -9.29 -3.51
CA GLU A 103 -2.74 -10.56 -3.96
C GLU A 103 -4.16 -10.81 -3.43
N ARG A 104 -4.42 -10.47 -2.16
CA ARG A 104 -5.76 -10.58 -1.58
C ARG A 104 -6.77 -9.63 -2.23
N VAL A 105 -6.36 -8.40 -2.56
CA VAL A 105 -7.21 -7.45 -3.33
C VAL A 105 -7.53 -8.02 -4.69
N PHE A 106 -6.50 -8.46 -5.43
CA PHE A 106 -6.65 -9.05 -6.75
C PHE A 106 -7.49 -10.33 -6.73
N SER A 107 -7.35 -11.17 -5.70
CA SER A 107 -8.14 -12.40 -5.55
C SER A 107 -9.61 -12.11 -5.27
N THR A 108 -9.91 -11.22 -4.32
CA THR A 108 -11.28 -10.76 -4.04
C THR A 108 -11.91 -10.20 -5.30
N MET A 109 -11.15 -9.37 -6.02
CA MET A 109 -11.63 -8.81 -7.27
C MET A 109 -11.76 -9.84 -8.39
N ASN A 110 -10.92 -10.87 -8.47
CA ASN A 110 -11.08 -11.92 -9.45
C ASN A 110 -12.34 -12.75 -9.18
N VAL A 111 -12.68 -13.00 -7.92
CA VAL A 111 -13.94 -13.64 -7.53
C VAL A 111 -15.14 -12.75 -7.91
N VAL A 112 -15.11 -11.47 -7.55
CA VAL A 112 -16.12 -10.47 -7.95
C VAL A 112 -16.20 -10.37 -9.48
N LYS A 113 -15.07 -10.38 -10.17
CA LYS A 113 -14.96 -10.34 -11.64
C LYS A 113 -15.55 -11.59 -12.26
N THR A 114 -15.37 -12.78 -11.67
CA THR A 114 -15.93 -14.04 -12.20
C THR A 114 -17.43 -14.10 -11.99
N ASP A 115 -17.93 -13.65 -10.84
CA ASP A 115 -19.37 -13.56 -10.55
C ASP A 115 -20.07 -12.49 -11.42
N LEU A 116 -19.42 -11.36 -11.68
CA LEU A 116 -19.98 -10.25 -12.49
C LEU A 116 -19.63 -10.31 -13.98
N ARG A 117 -18.69 -11.17 -14.44
CA ARG A 117 -18.34 -11.28 -15.87
C ARG A 117 -19.46 -11.78 -16.75
N ASN A 118 -20.51 -12.35 -16.17
CA ASN A 118 -21.73 -12.58 -16.93
C ASN A 118 -22.43 -11.27 -17.33
N LYS A 119 -22.01 -10.09 -16.81
CA LYS A 119 -22.66 -8.77 -17.07
C LYS A 119 -21.78 -7.49 -17.11
N MET A 120 -20.46 -7.47 -16.86
CA MET A 120 -19.71 -6.21 -16.70
C MET A 120 -18.40 -6.07 -17.52
N GLY A 121 -18.15 -4.86 -18.03
CA GLY A 121 -16.93 -4.45 -18.77
C GLY A 121 -15.83 -3.83 -17.89
N ASP A 122 -14.67 -3.53 -18.50
CA ASP A 122 -13.43 -3.14 -17.81
C ASP A 122 -13.51 -1.80 -17.05
N GLU A 123 -14.35 -0.86 -17.50
CA GLU A 123 -14.53 0.46 -16.87
C GLU A 123 -15.12 0.34 -15.45
N TRP A 124 -16.15 -0.49 -15.29
CA TRP A 124 -16.78 -0.73 -13.98
C TRP A 124 -15.85 -1.44 -12.99
N MET A 125 -14.93 -2.26 -13.51
CA MET A 125 -13.90 -2.91 -12.71
C MET A 125 -12.89 -1.88 -12.17
N ASN A 126 -12.50 -0.91 -13.00
CA ASN A 126 -11.63 0.17 -12.58
C ASN A 126 -12.29 1.04 -11.49
N ASP A 127 -13.56 1.41 -11.69
CA ASP A 127 -14.31 2.17 -10.68
C ASP A 127 -14.46 1.41 -9.35
N SER A 128 -14.66 0.09 -9.42
CA SER A 128 -14.76 -0.76 -8.21
C SER A 128 -13.44 -0.88 -7.45
N LEU A 129 -12.31 -0.90 -8.17
CA LEU A 129 -10.97 -0.89 -7.55
C LEU A 129 -10.74 0.36 -6.72
N VAL A 130 -11.13 1.52 -7.26
CA VAL A 130 -11.00 2.81 -6.58
C VAL A 130 -11.77 2.78 -5.26
N VAL A 131 -13.03 2.31 -5.27
CA VAL A 131 -13.86 2.20 -4.06
C VAL A 131 -13.24 1.26 -3.01
N TYR A 132 -12.60 0.16 -3.44
CA TYR A 132 -11.99 -0.80 -2.54
C TYR A 132 -10.67 -0.31 -1.92
N ILE A 133 -9.82 0.35 -2.71
CA ILE A 133 -8.57 0.96 -2.24
C ILE A 133 -8.91 2.07 -1.24
N GLU A 134 -9.87 2.92 -1.61
CA GLU A 134 -10.34 4.04 -0.79
C GLU A 134 -11.47 3.62 0.18
N ARG A 135 -11.53 2.36 0.64
CA ARG A 135 -12.67 1.88 1.44
C ARG A 135 -12.90 2.70 2.71
N GLU A 136 -11.83 3.21 3.30
CA GLU A 136 -11.88 4.00 4.54
C GLU A 136 -12.56 5.34 4.26
N VAL A 137 -12.17 6.00 3.18
CA VAL A 137 -12.82 7.22 2.69
C VAL A 137 -14.26 6.93 2.28
N PHE A 138 -14.50 5.85 1.54
CA PHE A 138 -15.83 5.45 1.10
C PHE A 138 -16.76 5.16 2.28
N ALA A 139 -16.26 4.54 3.36
CA ALA A 139 -17.03 4.29 4.58
C ALA A 139 -17.45 5.57 5.32
N THR A 140 -16.75 6.70 5.11
CA THR A 140 -17.17 8.00 5.63
C THR A 140 -18.29 8.66 4.83
N ILE A 141 -18.52 8.20 3.59
CA ILE A 141 -19.57 8.76 2.72
C ILE A 141 -20.91 8.17 3.13
N ASN A 142 -21.85 9.03 3.50
CA ASN A 142 -23.21 8.59 3.80
C ASN A 142 -23.91 8.10 2.51
N ASN A 143 -24.53 6.92 2.57
CA ASN A 143 -25.36 6.35 1.51
C ASN A 143 -26.35 7.36 0.95
N GLU A 144 -26.85 8.25 1.79
CA GLU A 144 -27.80 9.28 1.41
C GLU A 144 -27.27 10.28 0.39
N VAL A 145 -25.99 10.65 0.54
CA VAL A 145 -25.30 11.53 -0.40
C VAL A 145 -25.08 10.81 -1.73
N ILE A 146 -24.77 9.52 -1.68
CA ILE A 146 -24.61 8.66 -2.86
C ILE A 146 -25.94 8.56 -3.62
N LEU A 147 -27.04 8.28 -2.93
CA LEU A 147 -28.39 8.18 -3.49
C LEU A 147 -28.82 9.51 -4.16
N GLN A 148 -28.62 10.64 -3.47
CA GLN A 148 -28.92 11.96 -4.05
C GLN A 148 -28.06 12.29 -5.27
N ARG A 149 -26.75 12.01 -5.22
CA ARG A 149 -25.83 12.22 -6.34
C ARG A 149 -26.26 11.36 -7.54
N PHE A 150 -26.52 10.07 -7.30
CA PHE A 150 -26.95 9.12 -8.32
C PHE A 150 -28.26 9.55 -8.99
N GLN A 151 -29.23 10.04 -8.20
CA GLN A 151 -30.51 10.54 -8.70
C GLN A 151 -30.36 11.83 -9.53
N LYS A 152 -29.35 12.67 -9.26
CA LYS A 152 -29.04 13.87 -10.04
C LYS A 152 -28.32 13.59 -11.35
N MET A 153 -27.69 12.42 -11.53
CA MET A 153 -26.92 12.12 -12.74
C MET A 153 -27.80 11.90 -13.98
N GLN A 154 -29.00 11.33 -13.83
CA GLN A 154 -29.94 11.13 -14.93
C GLN A 154 -31.40 11.11 -14.43
N THR A 155 -32.33 11.64 -15.22
CA THR A 155 -33.77 11.48 -15.01
C THR A 155 -34.16 10.02 -15.23
N ARG A 156 -34.47 9.30 -14.15
CA ARG A 156 -34.88 7.89 -14.19
C ARG A 156 -36.36 7.73 -13.83
N ARG A 157 -36.94 6.58 -14.21
CA ARG A 157 -38.38 6.25 -14.03
C ARG A 157 -38.83 6.17 -12.57
N MET A 158 -37.92 6.04 -11.61
CA MET A 158 -38.21 6.08 -10.18
C MET A 158 -37.42 7.20 -9.50
N GLN A 159 -38.13 8.01 -8.73
CA GLN A 159 -37.57 9.02 -7.82
C GLN A 159 -37.63 8.44 -6.40
N LEU A 160 -36.54 8.55 -5.66
CA LEU A 160 -36.51 8.16 -4.24
C LEU A 160 -37.38 9.11 -3.41
N PRO A 161 -37.98 8.64 -2.30
CA PRO A 161 -38.72 9.50 -1.38
C PRO A 161 -37.84 10.66 -0.86
N PRO A 162 -38.43 11.83 -0.57
CA PRO A 162 -37.70 12.93 0.06
C PRO A 162 -37.17 12.51 1.42
N LEU A 163 -35.91 12.80 1.68
CA LEU A 163 -35.26 12.41 2.92
C LEU A 163 -35.68 13.32 4.06
N SER A 164 -36.41 12.74 5.01
CA SER A 164 -36.76 13.39 6.26
C SER A 164 -35.52 13.48 7.15
N GLY A 165 -34.83 14.62 7.15
CA GLY A 165 -33.89 14.90 8.25
C GLY A 165 -32.69 15.82 8.05
N ILE A 166 -32.54 16.59 6.96
CA ILE A 166 -31.48 17.61 6.90
C ILE A 166 -32.12 19.00 6.76
N PRO A 167 -31.79 19.99 7.63
CA PRO A 167 -32.28 21.35 7.48
C PRO A 167 -31.89 21.89 6.11
N ARG A 168 -32.88 22.40 5.37
CA ARG A 168 -32.61 23.27 4.22
C ARG A 168 -31.70 24.39 4.70
N ILE A 169 -30.51 24.50 4.12
CA ILE A 169 -29.80 25.77 4.11
C ILE A 169 -30.66 26.68 3.23
N SER A 170 -31.54 27.45 3.89
CA SER A 170 -32.35 28.48 3.25
C SER A 170 -31.44 29.61 2.82
N SER A 171 -31.13 29.69 1.54
CA SER A 171 -30.75 30.95 0.92
C SER A 171 -32.02 31.82 0.86
N THR A 172 -32.26 32.58 1.92
CA THR A 172 -33.36 33.56 1.96
C THR A 172 -33.02 34.73 1.04
N GLU A 173 -34.03 35.12 0.28
CA GLU A 173 -34.08 36.14 -0.77
C GLU A 173 -33.78 37.56 -0.26
N ALA A 174 -33.33 38.42 -1.18
CA ALA A 174 -33.74 39.82 -1.19
C ALA A 174 -33.92 40.24 -2.66
N GLY A 175 -35.15 40.08 -3.16
CA GLY A 175 -35.60 40.74 -4.38
C GLY A 175 -35.96 42.19 -4.09
N VAL A 176 -35.55 43.09 -4.97
CA VAL A 176 -36.27 44.35 -5.25
C VAL A 176 -36.13 44.63 -6.74
N GLY A 177 -37.14 44.28 -7.52
CA GLY A 177 -37.61 45.14 -8.63
C GLY A 177 -38.70 46.08 -8.09
N PRO A 178 -39.38 46.91 -8.91
CA PRO A 178 -39.46 46.79 -10.38
C PRO A 178 -39.60 48.11 -11.19
N SER A 179 -39.60 47.95 -12.52
CA SER A 179 -40.30 48.75 -13.57
C SER A 179 -39.82 50.21 -13.84
N SER A 180 -39.81 50.75 -15.07
CA SER A 180 -40.72 50.53 -16.21
C SER A 180 -40.16 50.91 -17.60
N SER A 181 -40.88 50.44 -18.64
CA SER A 181 -41.16 51.03 -19.98
C SER A 181 -40.01 51.19 -20.98
N VAL A 182 -39.95 50.47 -22.12
CA VAL A 182 -40.80 50.50 -23.34
C VAL A 182 -40.88 51.88 -24.02
N HIS A 183 -40.05 52.12 -25.05
CA HIS A 183 -40.48 52.30 -26.46
C HIS A 183 -39.35 52.79 -27.38
N ARG A 184 -39.33 52.17 -28.58
CA ARG A 184 -38.63 52.51 -29.85
C ARG A 184 -37.13 52.34 -29.94
#